data_AF-A0A1G2D546-F1
#
_entry.id   AF-A0A1G2D546-F1
#
_cell.length_a   1.000
_cell.length_b   1.000
_cell.length_c   1.000
_cell.angle_alpha   90.00
_cell.angle_beta   90.00
_cell.angle_gamma   90.00
#
_symmetry.space_group_name_H-M   'P 1'
#
loop_
_entity.id
_entity.type
_entity.pdbx_description
1 polymer ?
#
loop_
_entity_poly.entity_id
_entity_poly.type
_entity_poly.pdbx_seq_one_letter_code
_entity_poly.pdbx_strand_id
1 'polypeptide(L)'
;MMFDNLLFLHILIAVVMAGTAVRSIVDIVRGRLERLPRNAKALSVLMLLQAASGSLLGLLSPEFSVIHFCVNVGLYIAAFLLVEFAIFIALKKNPLLIFPHLFARVSVGASLTAFFLVIVVRTSLF
;
A
#
# COMPACT_ATOMS: atom_id res chain seq x y z
N MET A 1 -17.37 8.09 16.27
CA MET A 1 -18.18 7.65 15.11
C MET A 1 -17.43 7.82 13.77
N MET A 2 -17.05 9.04 13.34
CA MET A 2 -16.32 9.22 12.07
C MET A 2 -14.93 8.55 12.08
N PHE A 3 -14.17 8.71 13.15
CA PHE A 3 -12.85 8.08 13.32
C PHE A 3 -12.94 6.55 13.33
N ASP A 4 -13.88 5.98 14.10
CA ASP A 4 -14.05 4.53 14.23
C ASP A 4 -14.43 3.87 12.91
N ASN A 5 -15.33 4.51 12.14
CA ASN A 5 -15.72 4.04 10.81
C ASN A 5 -14.53 4.06 9.84
N LEU A 6 -13.70 5.11 9.90
CA LEU A 6 -12.50 5.22 9.09
C LEU A 6 -11.43 4.19 9.51
N LEU A 7 -11.28 3.95 10.81
CA LEU A 7 -10.37 2.95 11.36
C LEU A 7 -10.78 1.54 10.93
N PHE A 8 -12.07 1.23 11.01
CA PHE A 8 -12.60 -0.05 10.52
C PHE A 8 -12.32 -0.22 9.02
N LEU A 9 -12.59 0.82 8.21
CA LEU A 9 -12.31 0.79 6.78
C LEU A 9 -10.82 0.59 6.49
N HIS A 10 -9.94 1.28 7.22
CA HIS A 10 -8.49 1.15 7.11
C HIS A 10 -8.00 -0.28 7.41
N ILE A 11 -8.51 -0.88 8.48
CA ILE A 11 -8.20 -2.28 8.84
C ILE A 11 -8.71 -3.23 7.76
N LEU A 12 -9.92 -3.02 7.24
CA LEU A 12 -10.48 -3.84 6.17
C LEU A 12 -9.61 -3.77 4.90
N ILE A 13 -9.18 -2.58 4.49
CA ILE A 13 -8.27 -2.39 3.35
C ILE A 13 -6.95 -3.13 3.60
N ALA A 14 -6.38 -3.00 4.81
CA ALA A 14 -5.16 -3.70 5.19
C ALA A 14 -5.28 -5.23 5.05
N VAL A 15 -6.39 -5.80 5.52
CA VAL A 15 -6.67 -7.24 5.43
C VAL A 15 -6.79 -7.68 3.97
N VAL A 16 -7.50 -6.93 3.13
CA VAL A 16 -7.65 -7.24 1.70
C VAL A 16 -6.30 -7.11 0.98
N MET A 17 -5.49 -6.12 1.33
CA MET A 17 -4.14 -5.94 0.80
C MET A 17 -3.24 -7.11 1.18
N ALA A 18 -3.22 -7.51 2.46
CA ALA A 18 -2.47 -8.66 2.95
C ALA A 18 -2.91 -9.96 2.25
N GLY A 19 -4.21 -10.19 2.12
CA GLY A 19 -4.75 -11.35 1.39
C GLY A 19 -4.33 -11.38 -0.08
N THR A 20 -4.33 -10.22 -0.75
CA THR A 20 -3.88 -10.08 -2.15
C THR A 20 -2.38 -10.32 -2.28
N ALA A 21 -1.59 -9.84 -1.32
CA ALA A 21 -0.15 -10.08 -1.26
C ALA A 21 0.16 -11.58 -1.10
N VAL A 22 -0.44 -12.23 -0.10
CA VAL A 22 -0.30 -13.68 0.13
C VAL A 22 -0.72 -14.47 -1.11
N ARG A 23 -1.87 -14.13 -1.71
CA ARG A 23 -2.33 -14.76 -2.95
C ARG A 23 -1.31 -14.61 -4.08
N SER A 24 -0.68 -13.45 -4.21
CA SER A 24 0.36 -13.21 -5.22
C SER A 24 1.57 -14.11 -5.01
N ILE A 25 2.04 -14.25 -3.76
CA ILE A 25 3.13 -15.17 -3.43
C ILE A 25 2.74 -16.62 -3.74
N VAL A 26 1.53 -17.04 -3.37
CA VAL A 26 1.01 -18.39 -3.67
C VAL A 26 0.94 -18.64 -5.18
N ASP A 27 0.48 -17.65 -5.97
CA ASP A 27 0.41 -17.76 -7.42
C ASP A 27 1.82 -17.80 -8.05
N ILE A 28 2.82 -17.09 -7.50
CA ILE A 28 4.23 -17.22 -7.88
C ILE A 28 4.74 -18.65 -7.61
N VAL A 29 4.54 -19.17 -6.40
CA VAL A 29 5.00 -20.51 -6.00
C VAL A 29 4.34 -21.61 -6.85
N ARG A 30 3.07 -21.42 -7.24
CA ARG A 30 2.33 -22.37 -8.08
C ARG A 30 2.52 -22.15 -9.59
N GLY A 31 3.36 -21.19 -10.00
CA GLY A 31 3.59 -20.88 -11.42
C GLY A 31 2.38 -20.30 -12.17
N ARG A 32 1.38 -19.78 -11.46
CA ARG A 32 0.15 -19.19 -12.02
C ARG A 32 0.34 -17.69 -12.33
N LEU A 33 1.28 -17.42 -13.24
CA LEU A 33 1.81 -16.08 -13.49
C LEU A 33 0.81 -15.16 -14.21
N GLU A 34 -0.18 -15.73 -14.91
CA GLU A 34 -1.22 -15.01 -15.64
C GLU A 34 -2.08 -14.09 -14.75
N ARG A 35 -2.12 -14.37 -13.43
CA ARG A 35 -2.88 -13.61 -12.44
C ARG A 35 -2.10 -12.44 -11.85
N LEU A 36 -0.78 -12.47 -11.95
CA LEU A 36 0.08 -11.52 -11.27
C LEU A 36 -0.06 -10.06 -11.75
N PRO A 37 -0.28 -9.76 -13.05
CA PRO A 37 -0.52 -8.37 -13.46
C PRO A 37 -1.78 -7.79 -12.82
N ARG A 38 -2.85 -8.59 -12.71
CA ARG A 38 -4.09 -8.20 -12.02
C ARG A 38 -3.86 -8.00 -10.53
N ASN A 39 -3.14 -8.92 -9.88
CA ASN A 39 -2.85 -8.82 -8.46
C ASN A 39 -1.96 -7.60 -8.16
N ALA A 40 -0.93 -7.33 -8.98
CA ALA A 40 -0.08 -6.15 -8.85
C ALA A 40 -0.90 -4.86 -8.98
N LYS A 41 -1.80 -4.76 -9.97
CA LYS A 41 -2.72 -3.62 -10.08
C LYS A 41 -3.60 -3.46 -8.84
N ALA A 42 -4.17 -4.55 -8.35
CA ALA A 42 -5.01 -4.53 -7.15
C ALA A 42 -4.22 -4.07 -5.91
N LEU A 43 -2.99 -4.57 -5.75
CA LEU A 43 -2.07 -4.14 -4.71
C LEU A 43 -1.77 -2.64 -4.80
N SER A 44 -1.46 -2.11 -5.98
CA SER A 44 -1.22 -0.66 -6.14
C SER A 44 -2.47 0.18 -5.81
N VAL A 45 -3.68 -0.28 -6.12
CA VAL A 45 -4.93 0.42 -5.72
C VAL A 45 -5.17 0.34 -4.21
N LEU A 46 -4.97 -0.83 -3.61
CA LEU A 46 -5.14 -1.02 -2.16
C LEU A 46 -4.12 -0.19 -1.38
N MET A 47 -2.90 -0.06 -1.88
CA MET A 47 -1.87 0.81 -1.34
C MET A 47 -2.33 2.28 -1.31
N LEU A 48 -2.92 2.78 -2.39
CA LEU A 48 -3.50 4.13 -2.43
C LEU A 48 -4.59 4.33 -1.38
N LEU A 49 -5.51 3.36 -1.27
CA LEU A 49 -6.59 3.42 -0.29
C LEU A 49 -6.06 3.35 1.15
N GLN A 50 -5.02 2.55 1.38
CA GLN A 50 -4.35 2.42 2.66
C GLN A 50 -3.62 3.71 3.04
N ALA A 51 -2.94 4.33 2.07
CA ALA A 51 -2.29 5.61 2.23
C ALA A 51 -3.30 6.72 2.56
N ALA A 52 -4.37 6.83 1.78
CA ALA A 52 -5.39 7.85 1.98
C ALA A 52 -6.10 7.69 3.34
N SER A 53 -6.57 6.49 3.66
CA SER A 53 -7.25 6.22 4.94
C SER A 53 -6.31 6.38 6.13
N GLY A 54 -5.06 5.90 6.04
CA GLY A 54 -4.04 6.06 7.08
C GLY A 54 -3.65 7.51 7.30
N SER A 55 -3.54 8.30 6.22
CA SER A 55 -3.28 9.74 6.30
C SER A 55 -4.44 10.48 6.97
N LEU A 56 -5.68 10.19 6.59
CA LEU A 56 -6.86 10.76 7.24
C LEU A 56 -6.92 10.40 8.74
N LEU A 57 -6.62 9.15 9.11
CA LEU A 57 -6.52 8.74 10.51
C LEU A 57 -5.42 9.51 11.25
N GLY A 58 -4.24 9.68 10.64
CA GLY A 58 -3.15 10.47 11.22
C GLY A 58 -3.54 11.92 11.47
N LEU A 59 -4.29 12.54 10.54
CA LEU A 59 -4.78 13.91 10.71
C LEU A 59 -5.83 14.03 11.80
N LEU A 60 -6.75 13.06 11.90
CA LEU A 60 -7.86 13.07 12.87
C LEU A 60 -7.47 12.57 14.26
N SER A 61 -6.31 11.91 14.40
CA SER A 61 -5.90 11.31 15.67
C SER A 61 -5.68 12.39 16.74
N PRO A 62 -6.29 12.26 17.94
CA PRO A 62 -6.08 13.19 19.03
C PRO A 62 -4.63 13.14 19.51
N GLU A 63 -4.05 11.94 19.60
CA GLU A 63 -2.65 11.72 19.89
C GLU A 63 -1.90 11.36 18.60
N PHE A 64 -0.86 12.11 18.26
CA PHE A 64 -0.07 11.84 17.07
C PHE A 64 1.41 12.01 17.35
N SER A 65 2.16 10.94 17.08
CA SER A 65 3.61 10.97 17.02
C SER A 65 4.04 10.81 15.57
N VAL A 66 4.70 11.84 15.04
CA VAL A 66 5.29 11.83 13.68
C VAL A 66 6.25 10.65 13.53
N ILE A 67 7.05 10.37 14.56
CA ILE A 67 8.01 9.26 14.56
C ILE A 67 7.28 7.93 14.43
N HIS A 68 6.27 7.69 15.26
CA HIS A 68 5.51 6.43 15.24
C HIS A 68 4.78 6.26 13.89
N PHE A 69 4.21 7.34 13.35
CA PHE A 69 3.62 7.35 12.03
C PHE A 69 4.62 6.97 10.94
N CYS A 70 5.79 7.62 10.89
CA CYS A 70 6.85 7.33 9.92
C CYS A 70 7.36 5.89 10.00
N VAL A 71 7.54 5.36 11.23
CA VAL A 71 7.96 3.96 11.43
C VAL A 71 6.92 2.99 10.89
N ASN A 72 5.65 3.17 11.24
CA ASN A 72 4.58 2.30 10.75
C ASN A 72 4.45 2.36 9.22
N VAL A 73 4.50 3.57 8.66
CA VAL A 73 4.49 3.80 7.22
C VAL A 73 5.66 3.11 6.53
N GLY A 74 6.88 3.26 7.06
CA GLY A 74 8.07 2.62 6.51
C GLY A 74 7.99 1.10 6.51
N LEU A 75 7.52 0.50 7.61
CA LEU A 75 7.40 -0.95 7.74
C LEU A 75 6.44 -1.55 6.71
N TYR A 76 5.25 -0.98 6.56
CA TYR A 76 4.27 -1.56 5.64
C TYR A 76 4.61 -1.26 4.16
N ILE A 77 5.19 -0.08 3.85
CA ILE A 77 5.71 0.21 2.50
C ILE A 77 6.81 -0.79 2.13
N ALA A 78 7.74 -1.06 3.04
CA ALA A 78 8.81 -2.04 2.78
C ALA A 78 8.23 -3.43 2.49
N ALA A 79 7.27 -3.89 3.29
CA ALA A 79 6.59 -5.17 3.07
C ALA A 79 5.88 -5.21 1.70
N PHE A 80 5.19 -4.13 1.33
CA PHE A 80 4.53 -4.00 0.04
C PHE A 80 5.52 -4.05 -1.14
N LEU A 81 6.61 -3.28 -1.05
CA LEU A 81 7.64 -3.23 -2.09
C LEU A 81 8.31 -4.59 -2.32
N LEU A 82 8.51 -5.38 -1.26
CA LEU A 82 9.02 -6.75 -1.39
C LEU A 82 8.09 -7.62 -2.23
N VAL A 83 6.77 -7.51 -2.03
CA VAL A 83 5.78 -8.28 -2.78
C VAL A 83 5.69 -7.80 -4.23
N GLU A 84 5.62 -6.49 -4.48
CA GLU A 84 5.64 -5.95 -5.85
C GLU A 84 6.93 -6.35 -6.59
N PHE A 85 8.08 -6.32 -5.90
CA PHE A 85 9.36 -6.75 -6.48
C PHE A 85 9.37 -8.24 -6.82
N ALA A 86 8.81 -9.09 -5.95
CA ALA A 86 8.66 -10.52 -6.24
C ALA A 86 7.77 -10.75 -7.48
N ILE A 87 6.66 -10.02 -7.60
CA ILE A 87 5.79 -10.07 -8.78
C ILE A 87 6.55 -9.60 -10.03
N PHE A 88 7.30 -8.50 -9.95
CA PHE A 88 8.10 -7.99 -11.05
C PHE A 88 9.13 -9.01 -11.54
N ILE A 89 9.88 -9.64 -10.63
CA ILE A 89 10.85 -10.69 -10.97
C ILE A 89 10.16 -11.88 -11.66
N ALA A 90 9.03 -12.33 -11.12
CA ALA A 90 8.30 -13.46 -11.67
C ALA A 90 7.77 -13.17 -13.09
N LEU A 91 7.29 -11.95 -13.32
CA LEU A 91 6.81 -11.51 -14.64
C LEU A 91 7.93 -11.27 -15.63
N LYS A 92 9.10 -10.76 -15.20
CA LYS A 92 10.26 -10.53 -16.09
C LYS A 92 10.73 -11.80 -16.81
N LYS A 93 10.47 -12.98 -16.23
CA LYS A 93 10.78 -14.28 -16.84
C LYS A 93 9.81 -14.67 -17.97
N ASN A 94 8.73 -13.92 -18.19
CA ASN A 94 7.66 -14.24 -19.14
C ASN A 94 7.42 -13.07 -20.11
N PRO A 95 7.81 -13.18 -21.39
CA PRO A 95 7.75 -12.06 -22.34
C PRO A 95 6.33 -11.62 -22.71
N LEU A 96 5.32 -12.46 -22.45
CA LEU A 96 3.92 -12.17 -22.76
C LEU A 96 3.17 -11.40 -21.66
N LEU A 97 3.74 -11.30 -20.46
CA LEU A 97 3.07 -10.69 -19.30
C LEU A 97 3.82 -9.43 -18.88
N ILE A 98 3.07 -8.32 -18.76
CA ILE A 98 3.64 -7.00 -18.49
C ILE A 98 3.27 -6.58 -17.07
N PHE A 99 4.27 -6.14 -16.31
CA PHE A 99 4.03 -5.54 -14.99
C PHE A 99 3.35 -4.17 -15.15
N PRO A 100 2.31 -3.85 -14.36
CA PRO A 100 1.56 -2.60 -14.49
C PRO A 100 2.31 -1.39 -13.91
N HIS A 101 3.42 -0.99 -14.53
CA HIS A 101 4.34 0.05 -14.05
C HIS A 101 3.66 1.40 -13.76
N LEU A 102 2.68 1.80 -14.56
CA LEU A 102 1.97 3.06 -14.36
C LEU A 102 1.21 3.06 -13.02
N PHE A 103 0.54 1.96 -12.68
CA PHE A 103 -0.21 1.84 -11.42
C PHE A 103 0.72 1.86 -10.22
N ALA A 104 1.85 1.15 -10.28
CA ALA A 104 2.86 1.18 -9.22
C ALA A 104 3.43 2.59 -9.01
N ARG A 105 3.79 3.30 -10.09
CA ARG A 105 4.32 4.67 -10.01
C ARG A 105 3.31 5.66 -9.44
N VAL A 106 2.07 5.64 -9.94
CA VAL A 106 1.01 6.52 -9.46
C VAL A 106 0.70 6.24 -8.00
N SER A 107 0.61 4.96 -7.62
CA SER A 107 0.41 4.54 -6.24
C SER A 107 1.47 5.08 -5.30
N VAL A 108 2.74 4.86 -5.62
CA VAL A 108 3.87 5.34 -4.81
C VAL A 108 3.87 6.86 -4.72
N GLY A 109 3.72 7.57 -5.86
CA GLY A 109 3.72 9.03 -5.89
C GLY A 109 2.63 9.63 -5.01
N ALA A 110 1.38 9.22 -5.21
CA ALA A 110 0.26 9.75 -4.43
C ALA A 110 0.32 9.34 -2.94
N SER A 111 0.81 8.13 -2.63
CA SER A 111 0.99 7.70 -1.24
C SER A 111 2.04 8.56 -0.53
N LEU A 112 3.19 8.80 -1.17
CA LEU A 112 4.23 9.67 -0.62
C LEU A 112 3.72 11.10 -0.40
N THR A 113 2.97 11.66 -1.37
CA THR A 113 2.32 12.97 -1.21
C THR A 113 1.37 12.98 -0.02
N ALA A 114 0.55 11.94 0.16
CA ALA A 114 -0.37 11.83 1.27
C ALA A 114 0.34 11.76 2.63
N PHE A 115 1.46 11.04 2.74
CA PHE A 115 2.24 10.99 3.99
C PHE A 115 2.97 12.29 4.26
N PHE A 116 3.56 12.90 3.24
CA PHE A 116 4.23 14.19 3.35
C PHE A 116 3.25 15.27 3.85
N LEU A 117 2.03 15.30 3.31
CA LEU A 117 0.97 16.21 3.77
C LEU A 117 0.69 16.03 5.27
N VAL A 118 0.53 14.80 5.74
CA VAL A 118 0.26 14.51 7.17
C VAL A 118 1.40 15.02 8.03
N ILE A 119 2.65 14.73 7.64
CA ILE A 119 3.84 15.16 8.36
C ILE A 119 3.83 16.69 8.46
N VAL A 120 3.74 17.40 7.33
CA VAL A 120 3.73 18.87 7.30
C VAL A 120 2.63 19.43 8.19
N VAL A 121 1.38 19.00 8.01
CA VAL A 121 0.23 19.52 8.79
C VAL A 121 0.44 19.28 10.28
N ARG A 122 0.83 18.06 10.70
CA ARG A 122 1.00 17.72 12.12
C ARG A 122 2.27 18.31 12.74
N THR A 123 3.25 18.76 11.94
CA THR A 123 4.42 19.49 12.44
C THR A 123 4.26 21.01 12.42
N SER A 124 3.42 21.56 11.54
CA SER A 124 3.20 23.01 11.40
C SER A 124 2.10 23.57 12.31
N LEU A 125 1.30 22.69 12.94
CA LEU A 125 0.28 23.07 13.92
C LEU A 125 0.81 23.16 15.36
N PHE A 126 2.14 23.16 15.53
CA PHE A 126 2.85 23.43 16.79
C PHE A 126 3.61 24.75 16.71
#